data_AF-A0A9X7PIU6-F1
#
_entry.id   AF-A0A9X7PIU6-F1
#
_cell.length_a   1.000
_cell.length_b   1.000
_cell.length_c   1.000
_cell.angle_alpha   90.00
_cell.angle_beta   90.00
_cell.angle_gamma   90.00
#
_symmetry.space_group_name_H-M   'P 1'
#
loop_
_entity.id
_entity.type
_entity.pdbx_description
1 polymer ?
#
loop_
_entity_poly.entity_id
_entity_poly.type
_entity_poly.pdbx_seq_one_letter_code
_entity_poly.pdbx_strand_id
1 'polypeptide(L)'
;MISLPPPRFGETVTVLRPGPPVRDIYGNDAGGPDAEHPLPGCAIAPGPGGEIVGGQDTVTEHLTIYAPATVDVRPTDRLRIRGLTYTVHGPVEAYHSPLTGTTAGVQIIARRVTG
;
A
#
# COMPACT_ATOMS: atom_id res chain seq x y z
N MET A 1 -13.17 -23.46 3.61
CA MET A 1 -12.50 -22.22 3.14
C MET A 1 -11.30 -22.66 2.31
N ILE A 2 -11.34 -22.51 0.98
CA ILE A 2 -10.26 -22.98 0.10
C ILE A 2 -9.24 -21.85 0.00
N SER A 3 -8.05 -22.05 0.58
CA SER A 3 -6.91 -21.14 0.40
C SER A 3 -6.35 -21.35 -1.01
N LEU A 4 -6.48 -20.35 -1.87
CA LEU A 4 -5.85 -20.37 -3.18
C LEU A 4 -4.34 -20.16 -3.01
N PRO A 5 -3.49 -20.94 -3.70
CA PRO A 5 -2.05 -20.71 -3.68
C PRO A 5 -1.73 -19.31 -4.22
N PRO A 6 -0.67 -18.65 -3.71
CA PRO A 6 -0.28 -17.33 -4.18
C PRO A 6 -0.02 -17.34 -5.69
N PRO A 7 -0.39 -16.27 -6.42
CA PRO A 7 -0.21 -16.23 -7.87
C PRO A 7 1.27 -16.31 -8.24
N ARG A 8 1.61 -17.20 -9.18
CA ARG A 8 3.00 -17.50 -9.58
C ARG A 8 3.76 -16.34 -10.24
N PHE A 9 3.04 -15.28 -10.63
CA PHE A 9 3.58 -14.14 -11.39
C PHE A 9 3.41 -12.80 -10.66
N GLY A 10 3.07 -12.79 -9.36
CA GLY A 10 2.87 -11.56 -8.60
C GLY A 10 4.18 -10.97 -8.07
N GLU A 11 4.25 -9.64 -8.04
CA GLU A 11 5.34 -8.89 -7.40
C GLU A 11 5.25 -8.98 -5.88
N THR A 12 6.38 -8.78 -5.20
CA THR A 12 6.41 -8.64 -3.74
C THR A 12 6.45 -7.18 -3.36
N VAL A 13 5.43 -6.73 -2.61
CA VAL A 13 5.39 -5.42 -1.98
C VAL A 13 5.98 -5.54 -0.58
N THR A 14 6.81 -4.61 -0.12
CA THR A 14 7.16 -4.55 1.31
C THR A 14 6.19 -3.60 2.02
N VAL A 15 5.52 -4.09 3.06
CA VAL A 15 4.72 -3.25 3.94
C VAL A 15 5.64 -2.66 5.00
N LEU A 16 5.58 -1.36 5.18
CA LEU A 16 6.30 -0.61 6.20
C LEU A 16 5.27 -0.13 7.22
N ARG A 17 5.24 -0.80 8.37
CA ARG A 17 4.32 -0.48 9.46
C ARG A 17 5.00 0.40 10.49
N PRO A 18 4.51 1.62 10.75
CA PRO A 18 5.10 2.49 11.76
C PRO A 18 5.18 1.79 13.12
N GLY A 19 6.37 1.85 13.74
CA GLY A 19 6.58 1.36 15.10
C GLY A 19 5.87 2.23 16.14
N PRO A 20 5.85 1.79 17.41
CA PRO A 20 5.29 2.58 18.51
C PRO A 20 5.99 3.95 18.62
N PRO A 21 5.30 5.01 19.06
CA PRO A 21 5.90 6.32 19.19
C PRO A 21 7.13 6.30 20.11
N VAL A 22 8.19 6.99 19.70
CA VAL A 22 9.41 7.21 20.49
C VAL A 22 9.57 8.70 20.71
N ARG A 23 10.14 9.10 21.85
CA ARG A 23 10.47 10.51 22.07
C ARG A 23 11.74 10.88 21.31
N ASP A 24 11.67 11.97 20.55
CA ASP A 24 12.85 12.58 19.95
C ASP A 24 13.68 13.35 21.01
N ILE A 25 14.82 13.90 20.57
CA ILE A 25 15.72 14.69 21.43
C ILE A 25 15.09 15.99 21.96
N TYR A 26 13.96 16.42 21.39
CA TYR A 26 13.21 17.61 21.76
C TYR A 26 11.97 17.29 22.60
N GLY A 27 11.72 16.00 22.89
CA GLY A 27 10.58 15.54 23.66
C GLY A 27 9.27 15.40 22.88
N ASN A 28 9.29 15.51 21.55
CA ASN A 28 8.13 15.26 20.70
C ASN A 28 7.96 13.76 20.44
N ASP A 29 6.70 13.34 20.23
CA ASP A 29 6.42 11.99 19.76
C ASP A 29 6.79 11.87 18.29
N ALA A 30 7.79 11.04 18.00
CA ALA A 30 8.18 10.62 16.67
C ALA A 30 7.71 9.19 16.40
N GLY A 31 7.47 8.85 15.14
CA GLY A 31 7.22 7.46 14.76
C GLY A 31 8.44 6.59 15.09
N GLY A 32 8.23 5.48 15.79
CA GLY A 32 9.27 4.48 15.99
C GLY A 32 9.70 3.85 14.66
N PRO A 33 10.82 3.11 14.65
CA PRO A 33 11.32 2.46 13.44
C PRO A 33 10.24 1.55 12.83
N ASP A 34 10.16 1.56 11.50
CA ASP A 34 9.18 0.74 10.78
C ASP A 34 9.45 -0.74 11.01
N ALA A 35 8.41 -1.50 11.30
CA ALA A 35 8.41 -2.94 11.14
C ALA A 35 8.14 -3.25 9.66
N GLU A 36 8.99 -4.05 9.04
CA GLU A 36 8.84 -4.45 7.63
C GLU A 36 8.36 -5.89 7.51
N HIS A 37 7.39 -6.14 6.63
CA HIS A 37 7.02 -7.50 6.23
C HIS A 37 6.72 -7.62 4.74
N PRO A 38 7.08 -8.76 4.10
CA PRO A 38 6.80 -8.97 2.69
C PRO A 38 5.33 -9.32 2.47
N LEU A 39 4.77 -8.78 1.39
CA LEU A 39 3.47 -9.13 0.85
C LEU A 39 3.67 -9.66 -0.59
N PRO A 40 3.79 -10.98 -0.77
CA PRO A 40 3.99 -11.58 -2.08
C PRO A 40 2.68 -11.72 -2.86
N GLY A 41 2.79 -11.91 -4.17
CA GLY A 41 1.64 -12.25 -5.01
C GLY A 41 0.78 -11.06 -5.40
N CYS A 42 1.33 -9.85 -5.39
CA CYS A 42 0.62 -8.63 -5.76
C CYS A 42 0.65 -8.40 -7.27
N ALA A 43 -0.48 -7.98 -7.85
CA ALA A 43 -0.50 -7.33 -9.15
C ALA A 43 -0.53 -5.82 -8.97
N ILE A 44 0.30 -5.10 -9.71
CA ILE A 44 0.48 -3.65 -9.57
C ILE A 44 0.04 -2.98 -10.86
N ALA A 45 -1.07 -2.25 -10.79
CA ALA A 45 -1.58 -1.46 -11.91
C ALA A 45 -1.24 0.02 -11.68
N PRO A 46 -0.66 0.72 -12.66
CA PRO A 46 -0.55 2.17 -12.58
C PRO A 46 -1.95 2.79 -12.56
N GLY A 47 -2.18 3.70 -11.62
CA GLY A 47 -3.38 4.53 -11.59
C GLY A 47 -3.20 5.78 -12.44
N PRO A 48 -4.28 6.57 -12.64
CA PRO A 48 -4.15 7.89 -13.26
C PRO A 48 -3.26 8.78 -12.39
N GLY A 49 -2.10 9.16 -12.92
CA GLY A 49 -1.26 10.21 -12.34
C GLY A 49 -1.92 11.58 -12.48
N GLY A 50 -1.61 12.50 -11.58
CA GLY A 50 -2.09 13.88 -11.64
C GLY A 50 -1.03 14.87 -11.17
N GLU A 51 -0.96 16.02 -11.84
CA GLU A 51 -0.18 17.17 -11.40
C GLU A 51 -1.07 18.09 -10.55
N ILE A 52 -0.59 18.49 -9.38
CA ILE A 52 -1.24 19.54 -8.58
C ILE A 52 -0.48 20.84 -8.82
N VAL A 53 -1.05 21.73 -9.63
CA VAL A 53 -0.50 23.07 -9.88
C VAL A 53 -1.07 24.03 -8.83
N GLY A 54 -0.42 24.08 -7.67
CA GLY A 54 -0.86 24.87 -6.51
C GLY A 54 0.31 25.53 -5.78
N GLY A 55 1.11 26.35 -6.47
CA GLY A 55 2.23 27.12 -5.90
C GLY A 55 3.49 26.33 -5.55
N GLN A 56 3.45 25.00 -5.69
CA GLN A 56 4.56 24.05 -5.63
C GLN A 56 4.31 23.02 -6.74
N ASP A 57 5.28 22.75 -7.62
CA ASP A 57 5.15 21.70 -8.63
C ASP A 57 5.17 20.35 -7.92
N THR A 58 3.99 19.76 -7.71
CA THR A 58 3.85 18.48 -7.00
C THR A 58 3.24 17.44 -7.95
N VAL A 59 4.02 16.41 -8.27
CA VAL A 59 3.57 15.24 -9.03
C VAL A 59 3.03 14.19 -8.06
N THR A 60 1.79 13.77 -8.27
CA THR A 60 1.21 12.66 -7.52
C THR A 60 1.12 11.43 -8.41
N GLU A 61 1.91 10.41 -8.07
CA GLU A 61 1.83 9.08 -8.66
C GLU A 61 0.81 8.24 -7.87
N HIS A 62 -0.12 7.60 -8.58
CA HIS A 62 -1.08 6.65 -8.00
C HIS A 62 -0.81 5.24 -8.50
N LEU A 63 -0.88 4.27 -7.59
CA LEU A 63 -0.85 2.85 -7.90
C LEU A 63 -2.09 2.17 -7.30
N THR A 64 -2.66 1.23 -8.05
CA THR A 64 -3.64 0.28 -7.54
C THR A 64 -2.95 -1.08 -7.40
N ILE A 65 -2.90 -1.59 -6.17
CA ILE A 65 -2.35 -2.91 -5.86
C ILE A 65 -3.52 -3.87 -5.64
N TYR A 66 -3.50 -4.99 -6.35
CA TYR A 66 -4.36 -6.13 -6.10
C TYR A 66 -3.56 -7.18 -5.34
N ALA A 67 -3.91 -7.40 -4.07
CA ALA A 67 -3.23 -8.31 -3.15
C ALA A 67 -4.09 -9.57 -2.88
N PRO A 68 -3.47 -10.67 -2.42
CA PRO A 68 -4.22 -11.83 -1.95
C PRO A 68 -5.20 -11.48 -0.83
N ALA A 69 -6.26 -12.29 -0.68
CA ALA A 69 -7.35 -12.04 0.29
C ALA A 69 -6.91 -12.05 1.77
N THR A 70 -5.72 -12.59 2.08
CA THR A 70 -5.19 -12.72 3.45
C THR A 70 -4.16 -11.64 3.80
N VAL A 71 -4.24 -10.46 3.18
CA VAL A 71 -3.26 -9.39 3.36
C VAL A 71 -3.38 -8.72 4.74
N ASP A 72 -2.23 -8.47 5.38
CA ASP A 72 -2.10 -7.58 6.54
C ASP A 72 -1.52 -6.23 6.11
N VAL A 73 -2.40 -5.31 5.70
CA VAL A 73 -2.07 -3.91 5.36
C VAL A 73 -3.09 -3.01 6.02
N ARG A 74 -2.61 -1.93 6.64
CA ARG A 74 -3.42 -0.91 7.31
C ARG A 74 -3.39 0.41 6.52
N PRO A 75 -4.41 1.27 6.65
CA PRO A 75 -4.38 2.61 6.07
C PRO A 75 -3.21 3.48 6.51
N THR A 76 -2.63 3.20 7.69
CA THR A 76 -1.45 3.91 8.23
C THR A 76 -0.12 3.36 7.73
N ASP A 77 -0.12 2.23 7.04
CA ASP A 77 1.10 1.63 6.53
C ASP A 77 1.61 2.40 5.30
N ARG A 78 2.90 2.26 5.03
CA ARG A 78 3.52 2.64 3.75
C ARG A 78 3.88 1.38 2.99
N LEU A 79 4.01 1.49 1.68
CA LEU A 79 4.35 0.38 0.79
C LEU A 79 5.62 0.72 0.02
N ARG A 80 6.64 -0.13 0.13
CA ARG A 80 7.82 -0.07 -0.73
C ARG A 80 7.59 -0.99 -1.93
N ILE A 81 7.55 -0.37 -3.11
CA ILE A 81 7.26 -1.01 -4.39
C ILE A 81 8.36 -0.60 -5.36
N ARG A 82 9.10 -1.58 -5.91
CA ARG A 82 10.20 -1.33 -6.87
C ARG A 82 11.21 -0.27 -6.39
N GLY A 83 11.49 -0.24 -5.08
CA GLY A 83 12.41 0.69 -4.44
C GLY A 83 11.82 2.06 -4.07
N LEU A 84 10.58 2.35 -4.45
CA LEU A 84 9.89 3.60 -4.14
C LEU A 84 8.88 3.41 -3.00
N THR A 85 8.76 4.42 -2.13
CA THR A 85 7.82 4.40 -1.01
C THR A 85 6.55 5.16 -1.36
N TYR A 86 5.42 4.48 -1.21
CA TYR A 86 4.08 5.01 -1.37
C TYR A 86 3.35 4.97 -0.02
N THR A 87 2.41 5.89 0.21
CA THR A 87 1.50 5.85 1.35
C THR A 87 0.20 5.17 0.95
N VAL A 88 -0.35 4.29 1.80
CA VAL A 88 -1.69 3.75 1.58
C VAL A 88 -2.70 4.91 1.59
N HIS A 89 -3.57 4.94 0.59
CA HIS A 89 -4.53 6.00 0.38
C HIS A 89 -5.95 5.44 0.38
N GLY A 90 -6.75 5.84 1.35
CA GLY A 90 -8.13 5.36 1.49
C GLY A 90 -8.20 3.97 2.13
N PRO A 91 -9.38 3.32 2.06
CA PRO A 91 -9.63 2.05 2.72
C PRO A 91 -8.94 0.89 1.99
N VAL A 92 -8.57 -0.13 2.77
CA VAL A 92 -8.07 -1.41 2.27
C VAL A 92 -9.27 -2.35 2.18
N GLU A 93 -9.77 -2.59 0.97
CA GLU A 93 -11.07 -3.26 0.77
C GLU A 93 -10.90 -4.58 0.02
N ALA A 94 -11.58 -5.62 0.50
CA ALA A 94 -11.69 -6.86 -0.24
C ALA A 94 -12.54 -6.63 -1.49
N TYR A 95 -11.99 -6.95 -2.67
CA TYR A 95 -12.77 -6.95 -3.89
C TYR A 95 -13.68 -8.19 -3.89
N HIS A 96 -14.97 -7.94 -3.74
CA HIS A 96 -16.02 -8.94 -3.89
C HIS A 96 -16.71 -8.76 -5.24
N SER A 97 -16.57 -9.74 -6.14
CA SER A 97 -17.19 -9.69 -7.47
C SER A 97 -18.68 -10.00 -7.38
N PRO A 98 -19.60 -9.07 -7.76
CA PRO A 98 -21.03 -9.35 -7.76
C PRO A 98 -21.43 -10.28 -8.92
N LEU A 99 -20.59 -10.41 -9.95
CA LEU A 99 -20.86 -11.25 -11.14
C LEU A 99 -20.54 -12.72 -10.88
N THR A 100 -19.60 -13.01 -10.00
CA THR A 100 -19.13 -14.39 -9.74
C THR A 100 -19.30 -14.84 -8.29
N GLY A 101 -19.64 -13.92 -7.37
CA GLY A 101 -19.76 -14.20 -5.93
C GLY A 101 -18.42 -14.53 -5.24
N THR A 102 -17.29 -14.28 -5.91
CA THR A 102 -15.97 -14.61 -5.39
C THR A 102 -15.26 -13.40 -4.80
N THR A 103 -14.53 -13.63 -3.70
CA THR A 103 -13.54 -12.69 -3.18
C THR A 103 -12.20 -13.02 -3.82
N ALA A 104 -11.82 -12.24 -4.84
CA ALA A 104 -10.61 -12.51 -5.62
C ALA A 104 -9.34 -11.97 -4.95
N GLY A 105 -9.46 -11.02 -4.03
CA GLY A 105 -8.33 -10.39 -3.37
C GLY A 105 -8.72 -9.10 -2.65
N VAL A 106 -7.72 -8.30 -2.31
CA VAL A 106 -7.87 -6.98 -1.69
C VAL A 106 -7.32 -5.92 -2.62
N GLN A 107 -8.05 -4.83 -2.79
CA GLN A 107 -7.59 -3.65 -3.50
C GLN A 107 -6.99 -2.66 -2.50
N ILE A 108 -5.79 -2.17 -2.81
CA ILE A 108 -5.09 -1.15 -2.06
C ILE A 108 -4.74 -0.02 -3.03
N ILE A 109 -5.16 1.20 -2.71
CA ILE A 109 -4.71 2.38 -3.45
C ILE A 109 -3.51 2.95 -2.71
N ALA A 110 -2.43 3.25 -3.43
CA ALA A 110 -1.23 3.85 -2.88
C ALA A 110 -0.86 5.10 -3.65
N ARG A 111 -0.37 6.12 -2.95
CA ARG A 111 0.05 7.38 -3.54
C ARG A 111 1.46 7.74 -3.14
N ARG A 112 2.21 8.32 -4.06
CA ARG A 112 3.50 8.94 -3.80
C ARG A 112 3.42 10.38 -4.29
N VAL A 113 3.78 11.29 -3.39
CA VAL A 113 3.83 12.72 -3.67
C VAL A 113 5.29 13.08 -3.82
N THR A 114 5.67 13.57 -4.99
CA THR A 114 7.01 14.07 -5.29
C THR A 114 6.93 15.55 -5.63
N GLY A 115 7.75 16.36 -4.97
CA GLY A 115 7.92 17.80 -5.18
C GLY A 115 9.29 18.19 -4.64
#